data_AF-A0A8H4SP87-F1
#
_entry.id   AF-A0A8H4SP87-F1
#
_cell.length_a   1.000
_cell.length_b   1.000
_cell.length_c   1.000
_cell.angle_alpha   90.00
_cell.angle_beta   90.00
_cell.angle_gamma   90.00
#
_symmetry.space_group_name_H-M   'P 1'
#
loop_
_entity.id
_entity.type
_entity.pdbx_description
1 polymer ?
#
loop_
_entity_poly.entity_id
_entity_poly.type
_entity_poly.pdbx_seq_one_letter_code
_entity_poly.pdbx_strand_id
1 'polypeptide(L)'
;MILPASKEEDKNLKKRYAVFNDDGSLAVLKGFEVKRRGELKLIKIFQTQIFKFFLDGKDLGETYQSVARVANRWLDVLYEHGATLADEELVDLICENRSMSKTVEEYGTQKSTSITTAKRLAEFLGEQMIKDR
;
A
#
# COMPACT_ATOMS: atom_id res chain seq x y z
N MET A 1 -19.11 -8.32 3.28
CA MET A 1 -17.75 -8.90 3.33
C MET A 1 -17.12 -8.80 1.96
N ILE A 2 -15.83 -8.48 1.86
CA ILE A 2 -15.10 -8.31 0.60
C ILE A 2 -13.88 -9.24 0.59
N LEU A 3 -13.73 -9.98 -0.50
CA LEU A 3 -12.66 -10.95 -0.76
C LEU A 3 -11.97 -10.58 -2.07
N PRO A 4 -10.62 -10.42 -2.09
CA PRO A 4 -9.90 -10.17 -3.33
C PRO A 4 -9.63 -11.47 -4.09
N ALA A 5 -9.52 -11.38 -5.41
CA ALA A 5 -9.12 -12.48 -6.29
C ALA A 5 -7.64 -12.39 -6.69
N SER A 6 -7.02 -13.53 -7.03
CA SER A 6 -5.67 -13.56 -7.58
C SER A 6 -5.64 -12.99 -9.00
N LYS A 7 -4.46 -12.53 -9.43
CA LYS A 7 -4.20 -12.22 -10.85
C LYS A 7 -3.97 -13.48 -11.68
N GLU A 8 -3.51 -14.55 -11.05
CA GLU A 8 -3.30 -15.86 -11.68
C GLU A 8 -4.60 -16.67 -11.65
N GLU A 9 -4.94 -17.26 -12.80
CA GLU A 9 -6.06 -18.17 -12.96
C GLU A 9 -5.97 -19.34 -11.96
N ASP A 10 -7.13 -19.79 -11.46
CA ASP A 10 -7.27 -20.88 -10.49
C ASP A 10 -6.50 -20.72 -9.16
N LYS A 11 -6.02 -19.51 -8.85
CA LYS A 11 -5.40 -19.21 -7.56
C LYS A 11 -6.28 -18.29 -6.72
N ASN A 12 -6.35 -18.59 -5.44
CA ASN A 12 -7.04 -17.76 -4.46
C ASN A 12 -6.03 -16.99 -3.60
N LEU A 13 -6.35 -15.72 -3.30
CA LEU A 13 -5.60 -14.94 -2.32
C LEU A 13 -6.04 -15.33 -0.91
N LYS A 14 -5.22 -16.17 -0.27
CA LYS A 14 -5.48 -16.61 1.11
C LYS A 14 -5.21 -15.46 2.09
N LYS A 15 -5.97 -15.46 3.21
CA LYS A 15 -5.78 -14.57 4.38
C LYS A 15 -5.96 -13.07 4.09
N ARG A 16 -6.69 -12.69 3.03
CA ARG A 16 -7.03 -11.29 2.73
C ARG A 16 -8.56 -11.13 2.69
N TYR A 17 -9.12 -10.29 3.57
CA TYR A 17 -10.55 -10.00 3.59
C TYR A 17 -10.88 -8.76 4.43
N ALA A 18 -11.98 -8.11 4.07
CA ALA A 18 -12.57 -6.99 4.80
C ALA A 18 -14.01 -7.34 5.20
N VAL A 19 -14.38 -7.08 6.46
CA VAL A 19 -15.71 -7.33 7.01
C VAL A 19 -16.18 -6.05 7.70
N PHE A 20 -17.44 -5.70 7.47
CA PHE A 20 -18.11 -4.56 8.07
C PHE A 20 -19.24 -5.04 8.97
N ASN A 21 -19.51 -4.28 10.01
CA ASN A 21 -20.68 -4.43 10.87
C ASN A 21 -21.92 -3.83 10.19
N ASP A 22 -23.10 -4.12 10.72
CA ASP A 22 -24.38 -3.61 10.21
C ASP A 22 -24.51 -2.09 10.34
N ASP A 23 -23.78 -1.47 11.27
CA ASP A 23 -23.67 -0.01 11.42
C ASP A 23 -22.71 0.64 10.41
N GLY A 24 -22.12 -0.14 9.51
CA GLY A 24 -21.15 0.31 8.51
C GLY A 24 -19.72 0.50 9.04
N SER A 25 -19.46 0.23 10.32
CA SER A 25 -18.11 0.27 10.88
C SER A 25 -17.27 -0.93 10.44
N LEU A 26 -15.96 -0.71 10.28
CA LEU A 26 -15.04 -1.75 9.83
C LEU A 26 -14.74 -2.73 10.97
N ALA A 27 -15.32 -3.93 10.88
CA ALA A 27 -15.17 -4.97 11.89
C ALA A 27 -13.81 -5.66 11.83
N VAL A 28 -13.42 -6.12 10.63
CA VAL A 28 -12.18 -6.86 10.42
C VAL A 28 -11.52 -6.43 9.12
N LEU A 29 -10.21 -6.18 9.18
CA LEU A 29 -9.38 -5.96 8.00
C LEU A 29 -8.11 -6.78 8.13
N LYS A 30 -7.93 -7.77 7.24
CA LYS A 30 -6.84 -8.74 7.35
C LYS A 30 -6.07 -8.86 6.05
N GLY A 31 -4.75 -8.96 6.16
CA GLY A 31 -3.83 -9.30 5.08
C GLY A 31 -3.57 -8.22 4.04
N PHE A 32 -4.27 -7.08 4.10
CA PHE A 32 -4.06 -5.93 3.24
C PHE A 32 -2.89 -5.05 3.70
N GLU A 33 -2.26 -4.39 2.75
CA GLU A 33 -1.09 -3.51 2.88
C GLU A 33 -1.31 -2.40 3.91
N VAL A 34 -2.53 -1.86 4.00
CA VAL A 34 -2.93 -0.89 5.04
C VAL A 34 -2.68 -1.37 6.49
N LYS A 35 -2.73 -2.68 6.77
CA LYS A 35 -2.42 -3.25 8.10
C LYS A 35 -0.97 -3.70 8.26
N ARG A 36 -0.15 -3.63 7.20
CA ARG A 36 1.26 -4.05 7.23
C ARG A 36 2.15 -2.88 7.66
N ARG A 37 3.26 -3.20 8.32
CA ARG A 37 4.33 -2.22 8.58
C ARG A 37 5.08 -1.98 7.27
N GLY A 38 5.34 -0.72 6.94
CA GLY A 38 5.85 -0.35 5.63
C GLY A 38 4.77 -0.36 4.55
N GLU A 39 5.15 -0.77 3.33
CA GLU A 39 4.38 -0.73 2.08
C GLU A 39 4.29 0.68 1.46
N LEU A 40 3.96 0.72 0.18
CA LEU A 40 3.74 1.95 -0.59
C LEU A 40 2.58 2.76 0.00
N LYS A 41 2.84 3.99 0.43
CA LYS A 41 1.85 4.83 1.14
C LYS A 41 0.57 5.03 0.33
N LEU A 42 0.69 5.28 -0.97
CA LEU A 42 -0.44 5.37 -1.91
C LEU A 42 -1.41 4.19 -1.78
N ILE A 43 -0.91 2.95 -1.80
CA ILE A 43 -1.75 1.75 -1.72
C ILE A 43 -2.47 1.67 -0.38
N LYS A 44 -1.81 2.07 0.72
CA LYS A 44 -2.43 2.07 2.05
C LYS A 44 -3.58 3.07 2.14
N ILE A 45 -3.40 4.26 1.59
CA ILE A 45 -4.43 5.30 1.57
C ILE A 45 -5.58 4.86 0.66
N PHE A 46 -5.27 4.38 -0.55
CA PHE A 46 -6.26 3.83 -1.48
C PHE A 46 -7.12 2.76 -0.81
N GLN A 47 -6.50 1.78 -0.15
CA GLN A 47 -7.21 0.71 0.58
C GLN A 47 -8.07 1.25 1.72
N THR A 48 -7.56 2.23 2.47
CA THR A 48 -8.32 2.87 3.57
C THR A 48 -9.60 3.53 3.06
N GLN A 49 -9.53 4.16 1.89
CA GLN A 49 -10.68 4.84 1.30
C GLN A 49 -11.65 3.84 0.65
N ILE A 50 -11.15 2.98 -0.25
CA ILE A 50 -11.99 2.18 -1.14
C ILE A 50 -12.92 1.21 -0.40
N PHE A 51 -12.49 0.65 0.75
CA PHE A 51 -13.31 -0.35 1.45
C PHE A 51 -14.66 0.18 1.90
N LYS A 52 -14.76 1.46 2.28
CA LYS A 52 -16.05 2.05 2.71
C LYS A 52 -17.04 2.17 1.55
N PHE A 53 -16.55 2.41 0.33
CA PHE A 53 -17.38 2.55 -0.87
C PHE A 53 -17.97 1.22 -1.35
N PHE A 54 -17.50 0.08 -0.83
CA PHE A 54 -18.19 -1.20 -1.03
C PHE A 54 -19.52 -1.32 -0.26
N LEU A 55 -19.83 -0.36 0.62
CA LEU A 55 -21.11 -0.27 1.31
C LEU A 55 -22.13 0.62 0.57
N ASP A 56 -21.70 1.29 -0.49
CA ASP A 56 -22.59 2.13 -1.31
C ASP A 56 -23.30 1.30 -2.38
N GLY A 57 -24.44 1.80 -2.85
CA GLY A 57 -25.23 1.20 -3.93
C GLY A 57 -26.35 0.30 -3.43
N LYS A 58 -27.39 0.13 -4.25
CA LYS A 58 -28.55 -0.72 -3.97
C LYS A 58 -28.42 -2.12 -4.55
N ASP A 59 -27.54 -2.28 -5.53
CA ASP A 59 -27.20 -3.54 -6.17
C ASP A 59 -25.70 -3.63 -6.45
N LEU A 60 -25.27 -4.79 -6.93
CA LEU A 60 -23.86 -5.07 -7.19
C LEU A 60 -23.25 -4.14 -8.24
N GLY A 61 -24.03 -3.73 -9.24
CA GLY A 61 -23.58 -2.83 -10.30
C GLY A 61 -23.30 -1.43 -9.74
N GLU A 62 -24.26 -0.88 -8.98
CA GLU A 62 -24.10 0.41 -8.32
C GLU A 62 -22.93 0.41 -7.31
N THR A 63 -22.75 -0.67 -6.55
CA THR A 63 -21.61 -0.81 -5.63
C THR A 63 -20.29 -0.74 -6.38
N TYR A 64 -20.11 -1.53 -7.44
CA TYR A 64 -18.87 -1.49 -8.23
C TYR A 64 -18.67 -0.16 -8.96
N GLN A 65 -19.74 0.52 -9.38
CA GLN A 65 -19.65 1.87 -9.92
C GLN A 65 -19.15 2.86 -8.86
N SER A 66 -19.64 2.79 -7.62
CA SER A 66 -19.16 3.66 -6.54
C SER A 66 -17.67 3.45 -6.27
N VAL A 67 -17.26 2.18 -6.18
CA VAL A 67 -15.86 1.76 -6.02
C VAL A 67 -14.99 2.21 -7.20
N ALA A 68 -15.48 2.09 -8.44
CA ALA A 68 -14.76 2.48 -9.65
C ALA A 68 -14.47 3.99 -9.70
N ARG A 69 -15.40 4.84 -9.24
CA ARG A 69 -15.15 6.30 -9.16
C ARG A 69 -13.95 6.63 -8.29
N VAL A 70 -13.81 5.96 -7.14
CA VAL A 70 -12.66 6.13 -6.26
C VAL A 70 -11.38 5.63 -6.93
N ALA A 71 -11.42 4.47 -7.58
CA ALA A 71 -10.28 3.94 -8.31
C ALA A 71 -9.81 4.88 -9.43
N ASN A 72 -10.73 5.43 -10.22
CA ASN A 72 -10.41 6.37 -11.29
C ASN A 72 -9.76 7.64 -10.75
N ARG A 73 -10.27 8.21 -9.65
CA ARG A 73 -9.63 9.38 -9.02
C ARG A 73 -8.16 9.12 -8.65
N TRP A 74 -7.85 7.92 -8.17
CA TRP A 74 -6.46 7.53 -7.85
C TRP A 74 -5.62 7.26 -9.11
N LEU A 75 -6.23 6.77 -10.19
CA LEU A 75 -5.58 6.66 -11.49
C LEU A 75 -5.26 8.04 -12.08
N ASP A 76 -6.18 9.01 -11.95
CA ASP A 76 -5.98 10.37 -12.45
C ASP A 76 -4.74 11.01 -11.82
N VAL A 77 -4.56 10.86 -10.49
CA VAL A 77 -3.34 11.31 -9.79
C VAL A 77 -2.07 10.73 -10.41
N LEU A 78 -2.09 9.46 -10.83
CA LEU A 78 -0.94 8.81 -11.44
C LEU A 78 -0.73 9.24 -12.90
N TYR A 79 -1.80 9.34 -13.69
CA TYR A 79 -1.73 9.74 -15.10
C TYR A 79 -1.35 11.21 -15.28
N GLU A 80 -1.79 12.06 -14.36
CA GLU A 80 -1.42 13.48 -14.30
C GLU A 80 -0.04 13.68 -13.64
N HIS A 81 0.68 12.61 -13.30
CA HIS A 81 1.99 12.66 -12.66
C HIS A 81 2.01 13.51 -11.37
N GLY A 82 0.91 13.50 -10.62
CA GLY A 82 0.77 14.29 -9.40
C GLY A 82 0.73 15.80 -9.63
N ALA A 83 0.38 16.29 -10.83
CA ALA A 83 0.41 17.71 -11.18
C ALA A 83 -0.39 18.63 -10.23
N THR A 84 -1.39 18.09 -9.53
CA THR A 84 -2.22 18.84 -8.58
C THR A 84 -1.79 18.67 -7.11
N LEU A 85 -0.74 17.90 -6.83
CA LEU A 85 -0.25 17.63 -5.48
C LEU A 85 0.95 18.52 -5.15
N ALA A 86 1.07 18.90 -3.89
CA ALA A 86 2.30 19.54 -3.41
C ALA A 86 3.44 18.52 -3.38
N ASP A 87 4.68 18.96 -3.63
CA ASP A 87 5.85 18.06 -3.70
C ASP A 87 6.02 17.22 -2.43
N GLU A 88 5.82 17.81 -1.25
CA GLU A 88 5.92 17.10 0.03
C GLU A 88 4.87 15.99 0.16
N GLU A 89 3.64 16.26 -0.27
CA GLU A 89 2.54 15.29 -0.28
C GLU A 89 2.83 14.19 -1.30
N LEU A 90 3.30 14.56 -2.49
CA LEU A 90 3.66 13.61 -3.53
C LEU A 90 4.76 12.66 -3.03
N VAL A 91 5.83 13.19 -2.42
CA VAL A 91 6.94 12.40 -1.87
C VAL A 91 6.44 11.43 -0.80
N ASP A 92 5.62 11.88 0.17
CA ASP A 92 5.05 10.97 1.17
C ASP A 92 4.18 9.89 0.51
N LEU A 93 3.40 10.26 -0.50
CA LEU A 93 2.47 9.37 -1.17
C LEU A 93 3.18 8.27 -1.99
N ILE A 94 4.22 8.62 -2.74
CA ILE A 94 4.98 7.67 -3.57
C ILE A 94 6.06 6.92 -2.79
N CYS A 95 6.33 7.32 -1.54
CA CYS A 95 7.32 6.66 -0.70
C CYS A 95 6.86 5.26 -0.28
N GLU A 96 7.77 4.30 -0.41
CA GLU A 96 7.64 2.98 0.18
C GLU A 96 8.61 2.86 1.36
N ASN A 97 8.05 2.63 2.54
CA ASN A 97 8.86 2.35 3.72
C ASN A 97 9.04 0.84 3.89
N ARG A 98 10.26 0.39 4.16
CA ARG A 98 10.58 -0.98 4.55
C ARG A 98 11.63 -0.98 5.65
N SER A 99 11.34 -1.71 6.73
CA SER A 99 12.31 -1.97 7.79
C SER A 99 13.16 -3.18 7.46
N MET A 100 14.46 -3.09 7.72
CA MET A 100 15.37 -4.24 7.69
C MET A 100 15.45 -4.87 9.07
N SER A 101 15.57 -6.19 9.13
CA SER A 101 15.65 -6.96 10.39
C SER A 101 17.08 -7.27 10.83
N LYS A 102 18.06 -6.94 9.97
CA LYS A 102 19.47 -7.28 10.07
C LYS A 102 20.29 -6.13 9.48
N THR A 103 21.59 -6.08 9.75
CA THR A 103 22.49 -5.08 9.16
C THR A 103 22.74 -5.35 7.68
N VAL A 104 23.26 -4.34 6.95
CA VAL A 104 23.58 -4.48 5.51
C VAL A 104 24.62 -5.57 5.27
N GLU A 105 25.57 -5.74 6.18
CA GLU A 105 26.66 -6.72 6.11
C GLU A 105 26.11 -8.15 6.20
N GLU A 106 25.16 -8.39 7.11
CA GLU A 106 24.54 -9.70 7.31
C GLU A 106 23.73 -10.19 6.09
N TYR A 107 23.25 -9.27 5.25
CA TYR A 107 22.58 -9.63 3.99
C TYR A 107 23.56 -10.02 2.86
N GLY A 108 24.86 -9.74 3.00
CA GLY A 108 25.90 -10.12 2.06
C GLY A 108 25.63 -9.65 0.63
N THR A 109 25.47 -10.61 -0.30
CA THR A 109 25.27 -10.36 -1.75
C THR A 109 23.80 -10.31 -2.18
N GLN A 110 22.85 -10.41 -1.23
CA GLN A 110 21.43 -10.36 -1.54
C GLN A 110 21.05 -9.00 -2.16
N LYS A 111 20.06 -9.06 -3.06
CA LYS A 111 19.53 -7.87 -3.76
C LYS A 111 18.11 -7.60 -3.31
N SER A 112 17.87 -6.39 -2.80
CA SER A 112 16.53 -5.87 -2.51
C SER A 112 16.56 -4.35 -2.57
N THR A 113 15.38 -3.74 -2.75
CA THR A 113 15.24 -2.27 -2.72
C THR A 113 15.78 -1.69 -1.42
N SER A 114 15.48 -2.31 -0.27
CA SER A 114 15.95 -1.88 1.05
C SER A 114 17.47 -1.89 1.17
N ILE A 115 18.14 -2.95 0.70
CA ILE A 115 19.61 -3.07 0.76
C ILE A 115 20.26 -1.97 -0.09
N THR A 116 19.76 -1.74 -1.30
CA THR A 116 20.29 -0.69 -2.18
C THR A 116 20.07 0.70 -1.58
N THR A 117 18.89 0.96 -1.01
CA THR A 117 18.61 2.24 -0.33
C THR A 117 19.53 2.47 0.86
N ALA A 118 19.75 1.44 1.71
CA ALA A 118 20.65 1.54 2.85
C ALA A 118 22.10 1.84 2.44
N LYS A 119 22.61 1.17 1.40
CA LYS A 119 23.95 1.44 0.85
C LYS A 119 24.08 2.88 0.34
N ARG A 120 23.09 3.37 -0.40
CA ARG A 120 23.06 4.76 -0.89
C ARG A 120 22.99 5.79 0.25
N LEU A 121 22.23 5.49 1.31
CA LEU A 121 22.19 6.33 2.51
C LEU A 121 23.56 6.38 3.19
N ALA A 122 24.26 5.25 3.29
CA ALA A 122 25.63 5.20 3.84
C ALA A 122 26.63 5.98 2.97
N GLU A 123 26.55 5.83 1.64
CA GLU A 123 27.40 6.58 0.70
C GLU A 123 27.16 8.09 0.77
N PHE A 124 25.90 8.51 0.98
CA PHE A 124 25.50 9.92 0.96
C PHE A 124 25.67 10.62 2.32
N LEU A 125 25.31 9.96 3.42
CA LEU A 125 25.26 10.55 4.77
C LEU A 125 26.35 10.00 5.71
N GLY A 126 27.07 8.96 5.30
CA GLY A 126 28.13 8.30 6.06
C GLY A 126 27.75 6.91 6.60
N GLU A 127 28.75 6.05 6.81
CA GLU A 127 28.58 4.64 7.23
C GLU A 127 27.82 4.46 8.55
N GLN A 128 27.81 5.46 9.43
CA GLN A 128 27.09 5.41 10.70
C GLN A 128 25.56 5.22 10.52
N MET A 129 25.01 5.48 9.33
CA MET A 129 23.59 5.30 9.03
C MET A 129 23.16 3.83 8.94
N ILE A 130 24.11 2.91 8.72
CA ILE A 130 23.83 1.47 8.55
C ILE A 130 24.43 0.61 9.67
N LYS A 131 25.14 1.23 10.61
CA LYS A 131 25.61 0.59 11.83
C LYS A 131 24.46 0.59 12.84
N ASP A 132 24.26 -0.53 13.53
CA ASP A 132 23.25 -0.61 14.58
C ASP A 132 23.49 0.47 15.65
N ARG A 133 22.39 0.95 16.23
CA ARG A 133 22.40 1.92 17.31
C ARG A 133 22.90 1.29 18.61
#